data_AF-A0A841GQ20-F1
#
_entry.id   AF-A0A841GQ20-F1
#
_cell.length_a   1.000
_cell.length_b   1.000
_cell.length_c   1.000
_cell.angle_alpha   90.00
_cell.angle_beta   90.00
_cell.angle_gamma   90.00
#
_symmetry.space_group_name_H-M   'P 1'
#
loop_
_entity.id
_entity.type
_entity.pdbx_description
1 polymer ?
#
loop_
_entity_poly.entity_id
_entity_poly.type
_entity_poly.pdbx_seq_one_letter_code
_entity_poly.pdbx_strand_id
1 'polypeptide(L)'
;MADVLKDRTWGNVPPVGSSKREDMPAHVFLDPKKRRYPYKKKVNGQWKPSCAGLLAAYRRAMMNKDAEIASKAKSLAIQYKCPWASKE
;
A
#
# COMPACT_ATOMS: atom_id res chain seq x y z
N MET A 1 14.08 22.07 5.22
CA MET A 1 12.94 21.33 5.81
C MET A 1 12.09 20.65 4.71
N ALA A 2 12.69 19.81 3.85
CA ALA A 2 11.99 19.22 2.69
C ALA A 2 11.74 17.70 2.82
N ASP A 3 12.22 17.07 3.89
CA ASP A 3 12.28 15.61 3.99
C ASP A 3 11.01 14.97 4.57
N VAL A 4 10.14 15.76 5.21
CA VAL A 4 8.98 15.25 5.97
C VAL A 4 7.71 15.11 5.11
N LEU A 5 7.66 15.73 3.92
CA LEU A 5 6.48 15.72 3.04
C LEU A 5 6.44 14.53 2.07
N LYS A 6 7.52 13.77 1.90
CA LYS A 6 7.63 12.69 0.90
C LYS A 6 6.88 11.40 1.24
N ASP A 7 6.46 11.18 2.49
CA ASP A 7 5.85 9.90 2.93
C ASP A 7 4.31 9.95 3.03
N ARG A 8 3.65 11.00 2.50
CA ARG A 8 2.16 11.09 2.49
C ARG A 8 1.51 10.70 1.16
N THR A 9 2.29 10.65 0.09
CA THR A 9 1.82 10.25 -1.24
C THR A 9 2.68 9.08 -1.73
N TRP A 10 2.06 7.92 -1.92
CA TRP A 10 2.69 6.87 -2.71
C TRP A 10 2.62 7.31 -4.19
N GLY A 11 3.54 8.21 -4.58
CA GLY A 11 3.58 8.80 -5.92
C GLY A 11 4.01 7.82 -7.02
N ASN A 12 4.71 6.74 -6.65
CA ASN A 12 5.23 5.74 -7.57
C ASN A 12 4.49 4.40 -7.46
N VAL A 13 3.15 4.40 -7.52
CA VAL A 13 2.40 3.15 -7.73
C VAL A 13 2.47 2.83 -9.23
N PRO A 14 3.13 1.74 -9.65
CA PRO A 14 3.13 1.39 -11.06
C PRO A 14 1.70 1.09 -11.54
N PRO A 15 1.29 1.61 -12.72
CA PRO A 15 -0.07 1.43 -13.22
C PRO A 15 -0.38 -0.05 -13.46
N VAL A 16 -1.66 -0.39 -13.40
CA VAL A 16 -2.14 -1.75 -13.71
C VAL A 16 -1.70 -2.11 -15.13
N GLY A 17 -1.08 -3.28 -15.31
CA GLY A 17 -0.59 -3.73 -16.62
C GLY A 17 0.78 -3.17 -17.05
N SER A 18 1.46 -2.38 -16.20
CA SER A 18 2.86 -2.01 -16.48
C SER A 18 3.82 -3.14 -16.10
N SER A 19 4.88 -3.34 -16.88
CA SER A 19 5.91 -4.36 -16.60
C SER A 19 6.53 -4.20 -15.21
N LYS A 20 6.64 -2.96 -14.71
CA LYS A 20 7.09 -2.68 -13.33
C LYS A 20 6.19 -3.27 -12.25
N ARG A 21 4.89 -3.42 -12.52
CA ARG A 21 3.93 -4.03 -11.60
C ARG A 21 3.91 -5.55 -11.72
N GLU A 22 4.26 -6.09 -12.89
CA GLU A 22 4.36 -7.53 -13.11
C GLU A 22 5.64 -8.13 -12.52
N ASP A 23 6.73 -7.34 -12.51
CA ASP A 23 8.00 -7.66 -11.85
C ASP A 23 7.90 -7.64 -10.31
N MET A 24 6.86 -6.98 -9.78
CA MET A 24 6.60 -6.96 -8.35
C MET A 24 6.10 -8.32 -7.85
N PRO A 25 6.71 -8.90 -6.81
CA PRO A 25 6.30 -10.21 -6.31
C PRO A 25 4.94 -10.13 -5.60
N ALA A 26 4.14 -11.20 -5.70
CA ALA A 26 2.75 -11.19 -5.23
C ALA A 26 2.55 -10.76 -3.77
N HIS A 27 3.53 -11.01 -2.89
CA HIS A 27 3.48 -10.69 -1.46
C HIS A 27 3.55 -9.19 -1.12
N VAL A 28 3.72 -8.30 -2.11
CA VAL A 28 3.72 -6.84 -1.94
C VAL A 28 2.34 -6.23 -2.14
N PHE A 29 1.38 -7.04 -2.60
CA PHE A 29 0.01 -6.68 -2.87
C PHE A 29 -0.91 -7.21 -1.78
N LEU A 30 -1.94 -6.45 -1.41
CA LEU A 30 -3.00 -6.96 -0.53
C LEU A 30 -3.89 -7.99 -1.22
N ASP A 31 -3.96 -7.92 -2.55
CA ASP A 31 -4.64 -8.90 -3.40
C ASP A 31 -3.62 -9.57 -4.32
N PRO A 32 -2.91 -10.61 -3.85
CA PRO A 32 -1.85 -11.27 -4.61
C PRO A 32 -2.39 -11.97 -5.87
N LYS A 33 -3.63 -12.47 -5.84
CA LYS A 33 -4.27 -13.18 -6.96
C LYS A 33 -4.42 -12.28 -8.19
N LYS A 34 -4.82 -11.03 -7.98
CA LYS A 34 -5.01 -10.05 -9.07
C LYS A 34 -3.90 -9.00 -9.14
N ARG A 35 -2.84 -9.12 -8.31
CA ARG A 35 -1.75 -8.14 -8.16
C ARG A 35 -2.29 -6.70 -7.98
N ARG A 36 -3.31 -6.56 -7.13
CA ARG A 36 -3.97 -5.28 -6.83
C ARG A 36 -3.55 -4.75 -5.46
N TYR A 37 -3.57 -3.42 -5.32
CA TYR A 37 -3.32 -2.74 -4.05
C TYR A 37 -1.91 -2.99 -3.46
N PRO A 38 -0.85 -2.48 -4.11
CA PRO A 38 0.50 -2.57 -3.56
C PRO A 38 0.63 -1.74 -2.28
N TYR A 39 1.29 -2.32 -1.28
CA TYR A 39 1.46 -1.69 0.04
C TYR A 39 2.89 -1.80 0.59
N LYS A 40 3.75 -2.64 0.00
CA LYS A 40 5.19 -2.69 0.32
C LYS A 40 6.01 -1.88 -0.67
N LYS A 41 6.92 -1.04 -0.15
CA LYS A 41 7.91 -0.30 -0.94
C LYS A 41 9.28 -0.98 -0.84
N LYS A 42 10.08 -0.93 -1.90
CA LYS A 42 11.44 -1.47 -1.89
C LYS A 42 12.36 -0.47 -1.19
N VAL A 43 12.91 -0.85 -0.04
CA VAL A 43 13.86 -0.05 0.76
C VAL A 43 15.10 -0.91 0.97
N ASN A 44 16.26 -0.45 0.50
CA ASN A 44 17.53 -1.18 0.58
C ASN A 44 17.43 -2.62 0.04
N GLY A 45 16.80 -2.79 -1.13
CA GLY A 45 16.60 -4.10 -1.77
C GLY A 45 15.49 -4.96 -1.16
N GLN A 46 14.93 -4.60 0.00
CA GLN A 46 13.90 -5.37 0.70
C GLN A 46 12.51 -4.74 0.56
N TRP A 47 11.49 -5.58 0.40
CA TRP A 47 10.09 -5.13 0.39
C TRP A 47 9.60 -4.89 1.81
N LYS A 48 9.50 -3.62 2.20
CA LYS A 48 9.02 -3.23 3.53
C LYS A 48 7.61 -2.66 3.45
N PRO A 49 6.70 -3.05 4.36
CA PRO A 49 5.38 -2.45 4.46
C PRO A 49 5.52 -0.95 4.74
N SER A 50 4.74 -0.13 4.04
CA SER A 50 4.72 1.32 4.25
C SER A 50 3.31 1.77 4.58
N CYS A 51 3.20 2.61 5.61
CA CYS A 51 1.94 3.19 6.04
C CYS A 51 1.27 4.01 4.94
N ALA A 52 2.05 4.74 4.13
CA ALA A 52 1.53 5.46 2.96
C ALA A 52 0.88 4.51 1.93
N GLY A 53 1.47 3.32 1.76
CA GLY A 53 0.96 2.30 0.85
C GLY A 53 -0.31 1.64 1.31
N LEU A 54 -0.35 1.29 2.59
CA LEU A 54 -1.56 0.78 3.21
C LEU A 54 -2.69 1.81 3.14
N LEU A 55 -2.40 3.11 3.33
CA LEU A 55 -3.41 4.17 3.19
C LEU A 55 -3.90 4.32 1.74
N ALA A 56 -2.98 4.30 0.77
CA ALA A 56 -3.33 4.38 -0.65
C ALA A 56 -4.16 3.17 -1.09
N ALA A 57 -3.76 1.97 -0.65
CA ALA A 57 -4.48 0.73 -0.86
C ALA A 57 -5.89 0.78 -0.25
N TYR A 58 -6.00 1.22 1.01
CA TYR A 58 -7.26 1.40 1.71
C TYR A 58 -8.20 2.35 0.97
N ARG A 59 -7.73 3.57 0.63
CA ARG A 59 -8.53 4.57 -0.09
C ARG A 59 -9.02 4.05 -1.43
N ARG A 60 -8.14 3.38 -2.19
CA ARG A 60 -8.49 2.82 -3.50
C ARG A 60 -9.47 1.66 -3.38
N ALA A 61 -9.33 0.81 -2.36
CA ALA A 61 -10.26 -0.27 -2.10
C ALA A 61 -11.65 0.27 -1.72
N MET A 62 -11.71 1.31 -0.88
CA MET A 62 -12.95 2.01 -0.55
C MET A 62 -13.62 2.62 -1.79
N MET A 63 -12.86 3.28 -2.67
CA MET A 63 -13.39 3.81 -3.94
C MET A 63 -13.93 2.72 -4.87
N ASN A 64 -13.27 1.56 -4.91
CA ASN A 64 -13.69 0.41 -5.72
C ASN A 64 -14.75 -0.47 -5.05
N LYS A 65 -15.26 -0.10 -3.87
CA LYS A 65 -16.18 -0.91 -3.05
C LYS A 65 -15.64 -2.30 -2.67
N ASP A 66 -14.31 -2.46 -2.65
CA ASP A 66 -13.62 -3.69 -2.23
C ASP A 66 -13.46 -3.70 -0.69
N ALA A 67 -14.56 -3.90 0.04
CA ALA A 67 -14.61 -3.82 1.51
C ALA A 67 -13.62 -4.78 2.21
N GLU A 68 -13.46 -6.00 1.68
CA GLU A 68 -12.51 -6.99 2.22
C GLU A 68 -11.06 -6.48 2.16
N ILE A 69 -10.67 -5.84 1.06
CA ILE A 69 -9.32 -5.31 0.89
C ILE A 69 -9.12 -4.08 1.76
N ALA A 70 -10.13 -3.21 1.88
CA ALA A 70 -10.08 -2.07 2.78
C ALA A 70 -9.89 -2.53 4.24
N SER A 71 -10.66 -3.53 4.68
CA SER A 71 -10.51 -4.11 6.02
C SER A 71 -9.10 -4.66 6.24
N LYS A 72 -8.59 -5.49 5.31
CA LYS A 72 -7.21 -6.01 5.37
C LYS A 72 -6.16 -4.89 5.42
N ALA A 73 -6.31 -3.84 4.61
CA ALA A 73 -5.40 -2.70 4.61
C ALA A 73 -5.37 -2.00 5.97
N LYS A 74 -6.55 -1.78 6.58
CA LYS A 74 -6.68 -1.16 7.90
C LYS A 74 -6.10 -2.06 9.00
N SER A 75 -6.41 -3.36 9.02
CA SER A 75 -5.87 -4.29 10.00
C SER A 75 -4.34 -4.35 9.97
N LEU A 76 -3.74 -4.43 8.77
CA LEU A 76 -2.28 -4.39 8.63
C LEU A 76 -1.72 -3.04 9.10
N ALA A 77 -2.39 -1.94 8.80
CA ALA A 77 -1.94 -0.63 9.24
C ALA A 77 -1.98 -0.47 10.76
N ILE A 78 -2.97 -1.04 11.44
CA ILE A 78 -3.00 -1.12 12.91
C ILE A 78 -1.84 -1.99 13.43
N GLN A 79 -1.61 -3.16 12.81
CA GLN A 79 -0.52 -4.06 13.18
C GLN A 79 0.86 -3.38 13.06
N TYR A 80 1.06 -2.60 12.00
CA TYR A 80 2.29 -1.82 11.78
C TYR A 80 2.30 -0.46 12.49
N LYS A 81 1.32 -0.19 13.38
CA LYS A 81 1.21 1.05 14.17
C LYS A 81 1.25 2.32 13.31
N CYS A 82 0.56 2.28 12.17
CA CYS A 82 0.50 3.40 11.25
C CYS A 82 -0.34 4.55 11.83
N PRO A 83 0.15 5.81 11.78
CA PRO A 83 -0.48 6.93 12.47
C PRO A 83 -1.87 7.30 11.94
N TRP A 84 -2.21 6.91 10.70
CA TRP A 84 -3.53 7.13 10.12
C TRP A 84 -4.55 6.06 10.50
N ALA A 85 -4.10 4.88 10.91
CA ALA A 85 -4.97 3.75 11.25
C ALA A 85 -5.27 3.67 12.75
N SER A 86 -4.43 4.30 13.58
CA SER A 86 -4.61 4.44 15.03
C SER A 86 -5.44 5.64 15.45
N LYS A 87 -5.89 6.49 14.52
CA LYS A 87 -6.87 7.55 14.85
C LYS A 87 -8.26 6.94 14.86
N GLU A 88 -8.66 6.47 16.04
CA GLU A 88 -10.07 6.40 16.43
C GLU A 88 -10.63 7.81 16.65
#